data_AF-A0A933BUC9-F1
#
_entry.id   AF-A0A933BUC9-F1
#
_cell.length_a   1.000
_cell.length_b   1.000
_cell.length_c   1.000
_cell.angle_alpha   90.00
_cell.angle_beta   90.00
_cell.angle_gamma   90.00
#
_symmetry.space_group_name_H-M   'P 1'
#
loop_
_entity.id
_entity.type
_entity.pdbx_description
1 polymer ?
#
loop_
_entity_poly.entity_id
_entity_poly.type
_entity_poly.pdbx_seq_one_letter_code
_entity_poly.pdbx_strand_id
1 'polypeptide(L)' 'MEIATAYLITFGWAIVGSASMGAGLFISLYIFNLLNKGVDEWALIREGSVPMAIVLAAVVIASGIVVGSAIRP' A
#
# COMPACT_ATOMS: atom_id res chain seq x y z
N MET A 1 10.95 -14.10 -33.05
CA MET A 1 11.67 -13.78 -31.80
C MET A 1 11.19 -12.49 -31.13
N GLU A 2 10.55 -11.55 -31.85
CA GLU A 2 10.05 -10.29 -31.25
C GLU A 2 8.91 -10.49 -30.23
N ILE A 3 7.98 -11.41 -30.49
CA ILE A 3 6.82 -11.65 -29.61
C ILE A 3 7.24 -12.17 -28.23
N ALA A 4 8.21 -13.11 -28.17
CA ALA A 4 8.73 -13.63 -26.90
C ALA A 4 9.42 -12.53 -26.06
N THR A 5 10.12 -11.61 -26.74
CA THR A 5 10.77 -10.46 -26.10
C THR A 5 9.74 -9.49 -25.55
N ALA A 6 8.65 -9.25 -26.29
CA ALA A 6 7.53 -8.42 -25.82
C ALA A 6 6.87 -9.00 -24.55
N TYR A 7 6.64 -10.31 -24.48
CA TYR A 7 6.13 -10.96 -23.27
C TYR A 7 7.07 -10.86 -22.07
N LEU A 8 8.39 -10.97 -22.31
CA LEU A 8 9.38 -10.81 -21.24
C LEU A 8 9.38 -9.38 -20.67
N ILE A 9 9.25 -8.38 -21.54
CA ILE A 9 9.21 -6.96 -21.14
C ILE A 9 7.92 -6.65 -20.36
N THR A 10 6.76 -7.10 -20.83
CA THR A 10 5.49 -6.88 -20.12
C THR A 10 5.48 -7.57 -18.75
N PHE A 11 6.09 -8.75 -18.66
CA PHE A 11 6.27 -9.44 -17.38
C PHE A 11 7.20 -8.66 -16.44
N GLY A 12 8.29 -8.09 -16.95
CA GLY A 12 9.18 -7.22 -16.18
C GLY A 12 8.45 -5.99 -15.63
N TRP A 13 7.65 -5.32 -16.45
CA TRP A 13 6.84 -4.18 -16.01
C TRP A 13 5.75 -4.55 -15.00
N ALA A 14 5.15 -5.74 -15.11
CA ALA A 14 4.19 -6.22 -14.11
C ALA A 14 4.84 -6.38 -12.71
N ILE A 15 6.09 -6.84 -12.66
CA ILE A 15 6.84 -6.94 -11.40
C ILE A 15 7.12 -5.54 -10.84
N VAL A 16 7.59 -4.61 -11.68
CA VAL A 16 7.87 -3.23 -11.25
C VAL A 16 6.59 -2.55 -10.73
N GLY A 17 5.45 -2.73 -11.43
CA GLY A 17 4.15 -2.22 -11.02
C GLY A 17 3.68 -2.78 -9.67
N SER A 18 3.76 -4.10 -9.49
CA SER A 18 3.36 -4.73 -8.22
C SER A 18 4.28 -4.34 -7.05
N ALA A 19 5.59 -4.27 -7.28
CA ALA A 19 6.55 -3.84 -6.25
C ALA A 19 6.34 -2.38 -5.83
N SER A 20 6.12 -1.48 -6.78
CA SER A 20 5.85 -0.06 -6.51
C SER A 20 4.54 0.17 -5.76
N MET A 21 3.50 -0.62 -6.03
CA MET A 21 2.27 -0.62 -5.22
C MET A 21 2.52 -1.01 -3.76
N GLY A 22 3.27 -2.10 -3.53
CA GLY A 22 3.61 -2.54 -2.17
C GLY A 22 4.43 -1.49 -1.42
N ALA A 23 5.40 -0.87 -2.10
CA ALA A 23 6.19 0.21 -1.53
C ALA A 23 5.33 1.44 -1.17
N GLY A 24 4.37 1.81 -2.02
CA GLY A 24 3.45 2.91 -1.75
C GLY A 24 2.61 2.69 -0.48
N LEU A 25 2.06 1.49 -0.31
CA LEU A 25 1.31 1.14 0.90
C LEU A 25 2.19 1.19 2.16
N PHE A 26 3.42 0.67 2.07
CA PHE A 26 4.38 0.73 3.17
C PHE A 26 4.69 2.17 3.58
N ILE A 27 4.93 3.05 2.61
CA ILE A 27 5.22 4.47 2.85
C ILE A 27 4.02 5.16 3.51
N SER A 28 2.78 4.92 3.03
CA SER A 28 1.57 5.49 3.65
C SER A 28 1.44 5.10 5.11
N LEU A 29 1.64 3.82 5.45
CA LEU A 29 1.57 3.33 6.83
C LEU A 29 2.72 3.89 7.68
N TYR A 30 3.91 4.02 7.11
CA TYR A 30 5.04 4.62 7.79
C TYR A 30 4.80 6.10 8.13
N ILE A 31 4.26 6.87 7.18
CA ILE A 31 3.89 8.27 7.40
C ILE A 31 2.79 8.36 8.46
N PHE A 32 1.77 7.50 8.41
CA PHE A 32 0.71 7.48 9.41
C PHE A 32 1.27 7.28 10.84
N ASN A 33 2.12 6.27 11.04
CA ASN A 33 2.78 6.02 12.32
C ASN A 33 3.69 7.21 12.73
N LEU A 34 4.41 7.80 11.77
CA LEU A 34 5.24 8.98 12.00
C LEU A 34 4.43 10.21 12.49
N LEU A 35 3.20 10.37 12.01
CA LEU A 35 2.30 11.44 12.44
C LEU A 35 1.75 11.17 13.86
N ASN A 36 1.53 9.91 14.21
CA ASN A 36 1.03 9.49 15.52
C ASN A 36 2.16 9.13 16.51
N LYS A 37 3.30 9.84 16.48
CA LYS A 37 4.40 9.64 17.44
C LYS A 37 3.89 9.76 18.88
N GLY A 38 3.73 8.62 19.55
CA GLY A 38 3.21 8.51 20.92
C GLY A 38 2.06 7.52 21.09
N VAL A 39 1.47 7.04 19.99
CA VAL A 39 0.43 6.02 20.00
C VAL A 39 0.96 4.79 19.27
N ASP A 40 1.08 3.67 19.97
CA ASP A 40 1.37 2.38 19.32
C ASP A 40 0.05 1.81 18.79
N GLU A 41 -0.25 2.08 17.51
CA GLU A 41 -1.52 1.68 16.90
C GLU A 41 -1.66 0.15 16.85
N TRP A 42 -0.53 -0.55 16.69
CA TRP A 42 -0.51 -2.00 16.68
C TRP A 42 -0.70 -2.59 18.09
N ALA A 43 -0.19 -1.94 19.13
CA ALA A 43 -0.50 -2.30 20.52
C ALA A 43 -2.00 -2.10 20.82
N LEU A 44 -2.58 -0.98 20.43
CA LEU A 44 -4.00 -0.71 20.64
C LEU A 44 -4.91 -1.73 19.93
N ILE A 45 -4.54 -2.15 18.72
CA ILE A 45 -5.27 -3.23 18.03
C ILE A 45 -5.12 -4.56 18.77
N ARG A 46 -3.92 -4.89 19.26
CA ARG A 46 -3.68 -6.12 20.05
C ARG A 46 -4.46 -6.13 21.37
N GLU A 47 -4.64 -4.97 21.99
CA GLU A 47 -5.46 -4.79 23.19
C GLU A 47 -6.96 -4.83 22.91
N GLY A 48 -7.39 -4.89 21.64
CA GLY A 48 -8.79 -5.03 21.24
C GLY A 48 -9.50 -3.71 20.92
N SER A 49 -8.76 -2.62 20.66
CA SER A 49 -9.34 -1.34 20.26
C SER A 49 -9.94 -1.40 18.86
N VAL A 50 -11.25 -1.67 18.79
CA VAL A 50 -12.05 -1.64 17.55
C VAL A 50 -11.95 -0.29 16.81
N PRO A 51 -11.97 0.89 17.49
CA PRO A 51 -11.80 2.16 16.80
C PRO A 51 -10.47 2.27 16.06
N MET A 52 -9.37 1.82 16.68
CA MET A 52 -8.04 1.87 16.06
C MET A 52 -7.95 0.96 14.83
N ALA A 53 -8.55 -0.24 14.91
CA ALA A 53 -8.64 -1.15 13.77
C ALA A 53 -9.40 -0.53 12.58
N ILE A 54 -10.49 0.19 12.85
CA ILE A 54 -11.26 0.88 11.81
C ILE A 54 -10.43 1.99 11.15
N VAL A 55 -9.70 2.79 11.95
CA VAL A 55 -8.84 3.86 11.42
C VAL A 55 -7.74 3.28 10.52
N LEU A 56 -7.03 2.24 10.97
CA LEU A 56 -5.99 1.59 10.17
C LEU A 56 -6.56 0.97 8.89
N ALA A 57 -7.73 0.32 8.96
CA ALA A 57 -8.41 -0.19 7.77
C ALA A 57 -8.79 0.93 6.78
N ALA A 58 -9.29 2.06 7.28
CA ALA A 58 -9.62 3.22 6.45
C ALA A 58 -8.40 3.79 5.72
N VAL A 59 -7.23 3.87 6.39
CA VAL A 59 -5.97 4.33 5.80
C VAL A 59 -5.51 3.39 4.68
N VAL A 60 -5.60 2.07 4.89
CA VAL A 60 -5.25 1.07 3.88
C VAL A 60 -6.17 1.18 2.65
N ILE A 61 -7.48 1.28 2.86
CA ILE A 61 -8.46 1.43 1.77
C ILE A 61 -8.23 2.75 1.01
N ALA A 62 -8.06 3.86 1.72
CA ALA A 62 -7.81 5.16 1.11
C ALA A 62 -6.52 5.16 0.29
N SER A 63 -5.45 4.54 0.79
CA SER A 63 -4.19 4.36 0.05
C SER A 63 -4.40 3.55 -1.23
N GLY A 64 -5.17 2.47 -1.16
CA GLY A 64 -5.54 1.67 -2.34
C GLY A 64 -6.32 2.48 -3.39
N ILE A 65 -7.25 3.35 -2.95
CA ILE A 65 -8.00 4.24 -3.84
C ILE A 65 -7.07 5.26 -4.50
N VAL A 66 -6.19 5.91 -3.73
CA VAL A 66 -5.25 6.92 -4.25
C VAL A 66 -4.32 6.29 -5.30
N VAL A 67 -3.71 5.16 -4.97
CA VAL A 67 -2.84 4.44 -5.92
C VAL A 67 -3.64 4.02 -7.15
N GLY A 68 -4.81 3.41 -6.96
CA GLY A 68 -5.70 3.02 -8.06
C GLY A 68 -6.18 4.20 -8.92
N SER A 69 -6.25 5.41 -8.38
CA SER A 69 -6.56 6.62 -9.13
C SER A 69 -5.36 7.15 -9.92
N ALA A 70 -4.13 6.96 -9.43
CA ALA A 70 -2.92 7.44 -10.07
C ALA A 70 -2.52 6.64 -11.32
N ILE A 71 -2.92 5.36 -11.39
CA ILE A 71 -2.69 4.47 -12.54
C ILE A 71 -3.89 4.38 -13.49
N ARG A 72 -5.05 4.96 -13.13
CA ARG A 72 -6.17 5.07 -14.05
C ARG A 72 -5.85 6.18 -15.08
N PRO A 73 -5.96 5.90 -16.39
CA PRO A 73 -5.78 6.91 -17.43
C PRO A 73 -6.87 7.99 -17.40
#